data_AF-A0A969X4Y1-F1
#
_entry.id   AF-A0A969X4Y1-F1
#
_cell.length_a   1.000
_cell.length_b   1.000
_cell.length_c   1.000
_cell.angle_alpha   90.00
_cell.angle_beta   90.00
_cell.angle_gamma   90.00
#
_symmetry.space_group_name_H-M   'P 1'
#
loop_
_entity.id
_entity.type
_entity.pdbx_description
1 polymer ?
#
loop_
_entity_poly.entity_id
_entity_poly.type
_entity_poly.pdbx_seq_one_letter_code
_entity_poly.pdbx_strand_id
1 'polypeptide(L)'
;MSVGIITGQEKIIEFLHRSLTQGRLGHAVLFSGPSASVKKALAMWLAKKVNCANEPAPCGSCKSCTLIESGNYADLFQLRPEGKNIKISQVRALKEKLYYLPREKGTKVCIIEEA
;
A
#
# COMPACT_ATOMS: atom_id res chain seq x y z
N MET A 1 14.16 2.70 3.43
CA MET A 1 14.26 3.16 4.84
C MET A 1 12.86 3.32 5.45
N SER A 2 12.31 2.27 6.07
CA SER A 2 10.94 2.35 6.62
C SER A 2 10.70 1.54 7.91
N VAL A 3 11.65 0.73 8.37
CA VAL A 3 11.47 -0.12 9.57
C VAL A 3 11.38 0.72 10.84
N GLY A 4 12.19 1.78 10.97
CA GLY A 4 12.22 2.61 12.19
C GLY A 4 10.95 3.43 12.47
N ILE A 5 10.15 3.73 11.44
CA ILE A 5 8.90 4.51 11.58
C ILE A 5 7.75 3.62 12.07
N ILE A 6 7.85 2.30 11.85
CA ILE A 6 6.79 1.34 12.20
C ILE A 6 7.03 0.72 13.59
N THR A 7 8.19 0.96 14.21
CA THR A 7 8.50 0.53 15.58
C THR A 7 7.40 0.97 16.56
N GLY A 8 6.86 0.03 17.34
CA GLY A 8 5.73 0.26 18.25
C GLY A 8 4.34 0.00 17.65
N GLN A 9 4.25 -0.43 16.39
CA GLN A 9 3.01 -0.81 15.70
C GLN A 9 2.88 -2.33 15.49
N GLU A 10 3.52 -3.15 16.34
CA GLU A 10 3.62 -4.61 16.20
C GLU A 10 2.23 -5.27 16.17
N LYS A 11 1.30 -4.80 17.00
CA LYS A 11 -0.08 -5.32 17.04
C LYS A 11 -0.81 -5.11 15.70
N ILE A 12 -0.60 -3.97 15.04
CA ILE A 12 -1.23 -3.66 13.75
C ILE A 12 -0.59 -4.53 12.65
N ILE A 13 0.74 -4.63 12.64
CA ILE A 13 1.47 -5.49 11.71
C ILE A 13 1.00 -6.94 11.84
N GLU A 14 0.88 -7.45 13.06
CA GLU A 14 0.44 -8.82 13.31
C GLU A 14 -1.01 -9.05 12.87
N PHE A 15 -1.91 -8.11 13.18
CA PHE A 15 -3.30 -8.16 12.73
C PHE A 15 -3.39 -8.20 11.19
N LEU A 16 -2.67 -7.30 10.50
CA LEU A 16 -2.65 -7.25 9.03
C LEU A 16 -2.07 -8.54 8.46
N HIS A 17 -0.97 -9.04 9.03
CA HIS A 17 -0.36 -10.29 8.61
C HIS A 17 -1.33 -11.46 8.71
N ARG A 18 -1.97 -11.66 9.87
CA ARG A 18 -2.96 -12.73 10.08
C ARG A 18 -4.17 -12.58 9.15
N SER A 19 -4.66 -11.36 8.96
CA SER A 19 -5.80 -11.09 8.09
C SER A 19 -5.50 -11.41 6.62
N LEU A 20 -4.29 -11.10 6.15
CA LEU A 20 -3.83 -11.45 4.81
C LEU A 20 -3.69 -12.96 4.64
N THR A 21 -2.99 -13.64 5.56
CA THR A 21 -2.73 -15.08 5.43
C THR A 21 -4.01 -15.91 5.50
N GLN A 22 -5.03 -15.42 6.20
CA GLN A 22 -6.34 -16.07 6.30
C GLN A 22 -7.30 -15.64 5.18
N GLY A 23 -6.89 -14.77 4.26
CA GLY A 23 -7.76 -14.27 3.18
C GLY A 23 -8.96 -13.44 3.68
N ARG A 24 -8.86 -12.85 4.89
CA ARG A 24 -9.93 -12.07 5.53
C ARG A 24 -9.73 -10.56 5.43
N LEU A 25 -8.62 -10.11 4.84
CA LEU A 25 -8.40 -8.68 4.63
C LEU A 25 -9.36 -8.16 3.56
N GLY A 26 -10.15 -7.15 3.91
CA GLY A 26 -11.03 -6.48 2.95
C GLY A 26 -10.26 -5.80 1.81
N HIS A 27 -10.96 -5.50 0.72
CA HIS A 27 -10.38 -4.82 -0.46
C HIS A 27 -9.96 -3.36 -0.19
N ALA A 28 -10.37 -2.80 0.95
CA ALA A 28 -10.00 -1.46 1.39
C ALA A 28 -9.62 -1.48 2.88
N VAL A 29 -8.51 -0.81 3.22
CA VAL A 29 -8.02 -0.64 4.59
C VAL A 29 -7.87 0.85 4.87
N LEU A 30 -8.53 1.33 5.92
CA LEU A 30 -8.40 2.71 6.39
C LEU A 30 -7.44 2.77 7.58
N PHE A 31 -6.34 3.50 7.42
CA PHE A 31 -5.44 3.80 8.51
C PHE A 31 -5.85 5.12 9.18
N SER A 32 -6.30 5.06 10.42
CA SER A 32 -6.66 6.24 11.23
C SER A 32 -5.61 6.53 12.30
N GLY A 33 -5.26 7.80 12.49
CA GLY A 33 -4.29 8.22 13.50
C GLY A 33 -3.64 9.57 13.19
N PRO A 34 -2.93 10.17 14.17
CA PRO A 34 -2.39 11.51 14.06
C PRO A 34 -1.20 11.62 13.11
N SER A 35 -0.36 10.57 13.03
CA SER A 35 0.86 10.60 12.23
C SER A 35 0.62 10.15 10.79
N ALA A 36 0.61 11.12 9.86
CA ALA A 36 0.52 10.84 8.42
C ALA A 36 1.68 9.97 7.92
N SER A 37 2.88 10.16 8.46
CA SER A 37 4.07 9.39 8.07
C SER A 37 3.96 7.91 8.44
N VAL A 38 3.46 7.60 9.64
CA VAL A 38 3.25 6.21 10.10
C VAL A 38 2.16 5.53 9.27
N LYS A 39 1.02 6.22 9.05
CA LYS A 39 -0.08 5.69 8.21
C LYS A 39 0.41 5.33 6.81
N LYS A 40 1.18 6.22 6.19
CA LYS A 40 1.78 6.00 4.87
C LYS A 40 2.81 4.86 4.88
N ALA A 41 3.64 4.78 5.92
CA ALA A 41 4.61 3.71 6.06
C ALA A 41 3.93 2.33 6.19
N LEU A 42 2.84 2.23 6.97
CA LEU A 42 2.04 1.02 7.09
C LEU A 42 1.35 0.65 5.76
N ALA A 43 0.78 1.62 5.05
CA ALA A 43 0.19 1.40 3.73
C ALA A 43 1.23 0.89 2.72
N MET A 44 2.43 1.47 2.71
CA MET A 44 3.54 1.01 1.87
C MET A 44 4.04 -0.39 2.26
N TRP A 45 4.13 -0.67 3.56
CA TRP A 45 4.50 -2.00 4.04
C TRP A 45 3.49 -3.06 3.60
N LEU A 46 2.19 -2.76 3.71
CA LEU A 46 1.12 -3.64 3.26
C LEU A 46 1.18 -3.88 1.75
N ALA A 47 1.39 -2.83 0.96
CA ALA A 47 1.53 -2.92 -0.49
C ALA A 47 2.70 -3.85 -0.89
N LYS A 48 3.85 -3.74 -0.19
CA LYS A 48 4.97 -4.66 -0.39
C LYS A 48 4.62 -6.08 0.00
N LYS A 49 3.95 -6.27 1.14
CA LYS A 49 3.62 -7.60 1.66
C LYS A 49 2.71 -8.37 0.70
N VAL A 50 1.68 -7.71 0.17
CA VAL A 50 0.72 -8.32 -0.78
C VAL A 50 1.37 -8.69 -2.12
N ASN A 51 2.37 -7.92 -2.57
CA ASN A 51 3.02 -8.13 -3.87
C ASN A 51 4.40 -8.82 -3.75
N CYS A 52 4.80 -9.27 -2.56
CA CYS A 52 6.06 -9.94 -2.34
C CYS A 52 6.03 -11.36 -2.92
N ALA A 53 7.09 -11.74 -3.63
CA ALA A 53 7.20 -13.09 -4.21
C ALA A 53 7.81 -14.12 -3.25
N ASN A 54 8.43 -13.68 -2.15
CA ASN A 54 9.21 -14.53 -1.25
C ASN A 54 8.72 -14.39 0.20
N GLU A 55 8.85 -15.48 0.96
CA GLU A 55 8.70 -15.47 2.42
C GLU A 55 10.06 -15.33 3.12
N PRO A 56 10.12 -14.68 4.30
CA PRO A 56 9.03 -13.96 4.93
C PRO A 56 8.65 -12.67 4.18
N ALA A 57 7.36 -12.42 3.99
CA ALA A 57 6.86 -11.24 3.29
C ALA A 57 6.61 -10.05 4.26
N PRO A 58 7.02 -8.81 3.92
CA PRO A 58 7.81 -8.43 2.74
C PRO A 58 9.32 -8.74 2.91
N CYS A 59 9.94 -9.36 1.89
CA CYS A 59 11.35 -9.79 1.95
C CYS A 59 12.37 -8.66 1.70
N GLY A 60 11.93 -7.55 1.10
CA GLY A 60 12.78 -6.38 0.82
C GLY A 60 13.73 -6.50 -0.37
N SER A 61 14.00 -7.71 -0.89
CA SER A 61 14.99 -7.94 -1.95
C SER A 61 14.42 -8.40 -3.30
N CYS A 62 13.18 -8.88 -3.34
CA CYS A 62 12.55 -9.28 -4.61
C CYS A 62 12.21 -8.07 -5.49
N LYS A 63 12.05 -8.30 -6.80
CA LYS A 63 11.72 -7.26 -7.81
C LYS A 63 10.54 -6.38 -7.37
N SER A 64 9.44 -6.97 -6.90
CA SER A 64 8.28 -6.21 -6.44
C SER A 64 8.62 -5.31 -5.25
N CYS A 65 9.33 -5.83 -4.25
CA CYS A 65 9.71 -5.07 -3.07
C CYS A 65 10.64 -3.90 -3.39
N THR A 66 11.61 -4.10 -4.29
CA THR A 66 12.56 -3.06 -4.70
C THR A 66 11.89 -1.99 -5.58
N LEU A 67 11.02 -2.40 -6.51
CA LEU A 67 10.22 -1.46 -7.32
C LEU A 67 9.26 -0.64 -6.46
N ILE A 68 8.59 -1.27 -5.49
CA ILE A 68 7.69 -0.57 -4.58
C ILE A 68 8.46 0.43 -3.71
N GLU A 69 9.63 0.06 -3.19
CA GLU A 69 10.47 0.97 -2.40
C GLU A 69 10.98 2.16 -3.22
N SER A 70 11.34 1.93 -4.49
CA SER A 70 11.80 2.99 -5.39
C SER A 70 10.67 3.84 -6.00
N GLY A 71 9.41 3.49 -5.74
CA GLY A 71 8.24 4.17 -6.31
C GLY A 71 7.96 3.85 -7.79
N ASN A 72 8.60 2.82 -8.36
CA ASN A 72 8.52 2.45 -9.78
C ASN A 72 7.64 1.22 -10.04
N TYR A 73 6.85 0.77 -9.07
CA TYR A 73 5.95 -0.36 -9.26
C TYR A 73 4.69 0.09 -10.03
N ALA A 74 4.53 -0.42 -11.26
CA ALA A 74 3.52 0.06 -12.20
C ALA A 74 2.06 -0.06 -11.71
N ASP A 75 1.79 -1.05 -10.86
CA ASP A 75 0.46 -1.35 -10.32
C ASP A 75 0.26 -0.78 -8.89
N LEU A 76 1.14 0.12 -8.45
CA LEU A 76 0.99 0.89 -7.22
C LEU A 76 0.67 2.35 -7.56
N PHE A 77 -0.51 2.80 -7.16
CA PHE A 77 -0.96 4.17 -7.39
C PHE A 77 -0.99 4.93 -6.08
N GLN A 78 -0.49 6.17 -6.08
CA GLN A 78 -0.62 7.09 -4.96
C GLN A 78 -1.52 8.25 -5.37
N LEU A 79 -2.61 8.44 -4.66
CA LEU A 79 -3.51 9.57 -4.82
C LEU A 79 -3.29 10.53 -3.66
N ARG A 80 -2.78 11.72 -3.94
CA ARG A 80 -2.64 12.81 -2.97
C ARG A 80 -3.63 13.92 -3.30
N PRO A 81 -4.19 14.63 -2.30
CA PRO A 81 -5.09 15.74 -2.55
C PRO A 81 -4.43 16.84 -3.41
N GLU A 82 -5.18 17.41 -4.35
CA GLU A 82 -4.80 18.66 -5.01
C GLU A 82 -5.37 19.84 -4.19
N GLY A 83 -4.55 20.39 -3.30
CA GLY A 83 -4.97 21.43 -2.36
C GLY A 83 -5.54 20.81 -1.08
N LYS A 84 -6.74 21.22 -0.66
CA LYS A 84 -7.36 20.75 0.59
C LYS A 84 -8.20 19.47 0.45
N ASN A 85 -8.56 19.09 -0.77
CA ASN A 85 -9.48 17.98 -1.04
C ASN A 85 -8.99 17.17 -2.24
N ILE A 86 -9.35 15.89 -2.26
CA ILE A 86 -9.20 15.06 -3.46
C ILE A 86 -10.28 15.45 -4.46
N LYS A 87 -9.88 15.87 -5.66
CA LYS A 87 -10.85 16.26 -6.69
C LYS A 87 -11.49 15.02 -7.33
N ILE A 88 -12.74 15.17 -7.77
CA ILE A 88 -13.47 14.13 -8.51
C ILE A 88 -12.69 13.68 -9.76
N SER A 89 -12.01 14.61 -10.45
CA SER A 89 -11.17 14.30 -11.61
C SER A 89 -10.04 13.32 -11.27
N GLN A 90 -9.38 13.49 -10.12
CA GLN A 90 -8.31 12.62 -9.65
C GLN A 90 -8.83 11.20 -9.39
N VAL A 91 -9.98 11.08 -8.73
CA VAL A 91 -10.63 9.78 -8.46
C VAL A 91 -11.05 9.09 -9.75
N ARG A 92 -11.61 9.82 -10.72
CA ARG A 92 -11.99 9.27 -12.03
C ARG A 92 -10.79 8.74 -12.80
N ALA A 93 -9.70 9.51 -12.87
CA ALA A 93 -8.47 9.09 -13.52
C ALA A 93 -7.84 7.85 -12.85
N LEU A 94 -7.91 7.77 -11.52
CA LEU A 94 -7.47 6.58 -10.78
C LEU A 94 -8.34 5.35 -11.12
N LYS A 95 -9.67 5.51 -11.10
CA LYS A 95 -10.60 4.42 -11.41
C LYS A 95 -10.35 3.84 -12.80
N GLU A 96 -10.06 4.68 -13.79
CA GLU A 96 -9.71 4.24 -15.14
C GLU A 96 -8.43 3.37 -15.14
N LYS A 97 -7.39 3.78 -14.41
CA LYS A 97 -6.16 2.98 -14.27
C LYS A 97 -6.39 1.62 -13.60
N LEU A 98 -7.31 1.57 -12.63
CA LEU A 98 -7.67 0.34 -11.91
C LEU A 98 -8.55 -0.60 -12.75
N TYR A 99 -9.28 -0.09 -13.74
CA TYR A 99 -10.16 -0.89 -14.59
C TYR A 99 -9.41 -1.86 -15.49
N TYR A 100 -8.24 -1.47 -16.00
CA TYR A 100 -7.43 -2.33 -16.87
C TYR A 100 -6.75 -3.47 -16.08
N LEU A 101 -6.26 -4.49 -16.77
CA LEU A 101 -5.48 -5.57 -16.16
C LEU A 101 -4.16 -5.05 -15.54
N PRO A 102 -3.62 -5.73 -14.51
CA PRO A 102 -2.31 -5.41 -13.95
C PRO A 102 -1.19 -5.66 -14.97
N ARG A 103 -0.17 -4.81 -14.94
CA ARG A 103 0.99 -4.88 -15.83
C ARG A 103 2.04 -5.86 -15.30
N GLU A 104 2.21 -5.91 -14.00
CA GLU A 104 3.02 -6.89 -13.29
C GLU A 104 2.13 -8.05 -12.82
N LYS A 105 2.70 -9.23 -12.62
CA LYS A 105 1.99 -10.33 -11.94
C LYS A 105 1.81 -9.94 -10.47
N GLY A 106 0.61 -9.50 -10.09
CA GLY A 106 0.32 -9.06 -8.72
C GLY A 106 -1.03 -8.36 -8.55
N THR A 107 -1.21 -7.78 -7.37
CA THR A 107 -2.39 -7.03 -6.95
C THR A 107 -2.17 -5.55 -7.21
N LYS A 108 -3.12 -4.89 -7.90
CA LYS A 108 -3.16 -3.43 -7.98
C LYS A 108 -3.46 -2.85 -6.61
N VAL A 109 -2.58 -1.97 -6.14
CA VAL A 109 -2.75 -1.28 -4.85
C VAL A 109 -2.88 0.21 -5.11
N CYS A 110 -3.88 0.83 -4.50
CA CYS A 110 -3.98 2.28 -4.46
C CYS A 110 -3.87 2.76 -3.01
N ILE A 111 -2.99 3.73 -2.78
CA ILE A 111 -2.85 4.42 -1.51
C ILE A 111 -3.43 5.82 -1.68
N ILE A 112 -4.47 6.11 -0.93
CA ILE A 112 -5.11 7.42 -0.88
C ILE A 112 -4.62 8.11 0.39
N GLU A 113 -3.88 9.20 0.21
CA GLU A 113 -3.38 10.01 1.32
C GLU A 113 -4.43 11.06 1.69
N GLU A 114 -4.61 11.30 3.00
CA GLU A 114 -5.51 12.34 3.53
C GLU A 114 -6.95 12.24 2.99
N ALA A 115 -7.52 11.03 3.11
CA ALA A 115 -8.94 10.74 2.87
C ALA A 115 -9.82 11.11 4.08
#